data_AF-A0A0Q4D5U2-F1
#
_entry.id   AF-A0A0Q4D5U2-F1
#
_cell.length_a   1.000
_cell.length_b   1.000
_cell.length_c   1.000
_cell.angle_alpha   90.00
_cell.angle_beta   90.00
_cell.angle_gamma   90.00
#
_symmetry.space_group_name_H-M   'P 1'
#
loop_
_entity.id
_entity.type
_entity.pdbx_description
1 polymer ?
#
loop_
_entity_poly.entity_id
_entity_poly.type
_entity_poly.pdbx_seq_one_letter_code
_entity_poly.pdbx_strand_id
1 'polypeptide(L)'
;MTAFARGAAALVALLAIAAAPIGKAPPPPPYAGIYQPQGVDEIGAWREADEDERALANAPEVIRDEALNGYVRGVLCATVGKDRCAATRIYVLRVPVFNASMSPNGTMRVYSGLLLRVRNEAELGAILGHEFGHFERRHSLERFKAQRTGTDLLSWAAVLASMAPGYQTRAGYNDMRWSVYGQLYRYKRDQEREADLLGLGYLNAGMLRPQAAASVWRNVMAEAEASSRARGLSKPRYDLFAFSASHPPDVERAATMAALADPQGDGRDDGADRYAKALAPWLPTFLDDQIKLNDFGASDYLIAMLAEPGWTPRLWLARGDLYRTRGNPRDLVNAAEFYANAVAGDAALADAYRGLGLSLLKTGRPSEGRAALRRYLHLKPDAPDAGMIAMLAPAEPVEP
;
A
#
# COMPACT_ATOMS: atom_id res chain seq x y z
N MET A 1 -63.13 45.12 19.29
CA MET A 1 -62.68 44.74 17.95
C MET A 1 -61.49 43.80 18.11
N THR A 2 -61.63 42.56 17.61
CA THR A 2 -60.58 41.62 17.12
C THR A 2 -59.36 41.30 18.01
N ALA A 3 -58.83 40.09 18.15
CA ALA A 3 -59.12 38.74 17.70
C ALA A 3 -58.03 37.83 18.32
N PHE A 4 -58.37 36.57 18.62
CA PHE A 4 -57.56 35.34 18.55
C PHE A 4 -56.05 35.35 18.92
N ALA A 5 -55.68 34.48 19.87
CA ALA A 5 -54.70 33.41 19.62
C ALA A 5 -54.72 32.36 20.74
N ARG A 6 -55.25 31.17 20.43
CA ARG A 6 -55.04 29.92 21.19
C ARG A 6 -53.66 29.37 20.79
N GLY A 7 -52.74 29.25 21.74
CA GLY A 7 -51.48 28.52 21.55
C GLY A 7 -51.53 27.20 22.30
N ALA A 8 -51.76 26.11 21.57
CA ALA A 8 -51.63 24.75 22.09
C ALA A 8 -50.13 24.43 22.26
N ALA A 9 -49.69 24.15 23.49
CA ALA A 9 -48.37 23.62 23.75
C ALA A 9 -48.35 22.14 23.33
N ALA A 10 -47.84 21.86 22.13
CA ALA A 10 -47.55 20.50 21.69
C ALA A 10 -46.34 19.98 22.48
N LEU A 11 -46.55 18.96 23.31
CA LEU A 11 -45.47 18.14 23.85
C LEU A 11 -44.75 17.47 22.67
N VAL A 12 -43.54 17.94 22.35
CA VAL A 12 -42.62 17.20 21.49
C VAL A 12 -42.03 16.09 22.34
N ALA A 13 -42.61 14.89 22.25
CA ALA A 13 -41.97 13.68 22.72
C ALA A 13 -40.76 13.40 21.81
N LEU A 14 -39.56 13.76 22.28
CA LEU A 14 -38.31 13.27 21.72
C LEU A 14 -38.26 11.76 21.94
N LEU A 15 -38.70 11.00 20.94
CA LEU A 15 -38.34 9.59 20.78
C LEU A 15 -36.84 9.55 20.50
N ALA A 16 -36.06 9.42 21.58
CA ALA A 16 -34.71 8.90 21.49
C ALA A 16 -34.83 7.47 20.94
N ILE A 17 -34.65 7.31 19.62
CA ILE A 17 -34.35 6.01 19.04
C ILE A 17 -32.99 5.65 19.62
N ALA A 18 -32.99 4.84 20.68
CA ALA A 18 -31.77 4.18 21.14
C ALA A 18 -31.28 3.35 19.96
N ALA A 19 -30.22 3.82 19.28
CA ALA A 19 -29.51 2.99 18.33
C ALA A 19 -29.09 1.73 19.08
N ALA A 20 -29.62 0.57 18.68
CA ALA A 20 -29.22 -0.70 19.26
C ALA A 20 -27.67 -0.75 19.23
N PRO A 21 -27.02 -1.21 20.31
CA PRO A 21 -25.57 -1.32 20.32
C PRO A 21 -25.17 -2.19 19.13
N ILE A 22 -24.42 -1.61 18.19
CA ILE A 22 -23.85 -2.35 17.07
C ILE A 22 -22.94 -3.40 17.72
N GLY A 23 -23.32 -4.67 17.61
CA GLY A 23 -22.53 -5.78 18.15
C GLY A 23 -21.17 -5.87 17.44
N LYS A 24 -20.18 -6.49 18.07
CA LYS A 24 -18.87 -6.75 17.43
C LYS A 24 -19.05 -7.59 16.17
N ALA A 25 -18.11 -7.51 15.23
CA ALA A 25 -18.08 -8.44 14.09
C ALA A 25 -18.12 -9.89 14.59
N PRO A 26 -18.95 -10.77 13.99
CA PRO A 26 -19.07 -12.15 14.42
C PRO A 26 -17.74 -12.89 14.24
N PRO A 27 -17.46 -13.91 15.06
CA PRO A 27 -16.29 -14.76 14.82
C PRO A 27 -16.42 -15.44 13.45
N PRO A 28 -15.29 -15.74 12.79
CA PRO A 28 -15.31 -16.51 11.56
C PRO A 28 -15.95 -17.89 11.83
N PRO A 29 -16.63 -18.49 10.83
CA PRO A 29 -17.18 -19.83 10.99
C PRO A 29 -16.08 -20.85 11.29
N PRO A 30 -16.38 -22.06 11.78
CA PRO A 30 -15.41 -23.14 11.84
C PRO A 30 -14.77 -23.38 10.47
N TYR A 31 -13.45 -23.59 10.43
CA TYR A 31 -12.75 -23.81 9.17
C TYR A 31 -13.16 -25.14 8.54
N ALA A 32 -13.65 -25.10 7.30
CA ALA A 32 -14.14 -26.28 6.59
C ALA A 32 -13.03 -27.10 5.89
N GLY A 33 -11.75 -26.69 6.03
CA GLY A 33 -10.62 -27.33 5.36
C GLY A 33 -10.30 -26.73 3.99
N ILE A 34 -9.26 -27.26 3.34
CA ILE A 34 -8.85 -26.85 2.00
C ILE A 34 -9.94 -27.26 1.01
N TYR A 35 -10.62 -26.26 0.46
CA TYR A 35 -11.68 -26.47 -0.51
C TYR A 35 -11.16 -27.13 -1.79
N GLN A 36 -11.95 -28.04 -2.37
CA GLN A 36 -11.69 -28.62 -3.68
C GLN A 36 -12.74 -28.09 -4.67
N PRO A 37 -12.34 -27.60 -5.85
CA PRO A 37 -13.26 -26.97 -6.80
C PRO A 37 -14.30 -27.98 -7.31
N GLN A 38 -15.55 -27.55 -7.38
CA GLN A 38 -16.69 -28.36 -7.82
C GLN A 38 -17.37 -27.78 -9.05
N GLY A 39 -17.71 -28.66 -10.01
CA GLY A 39 -18.37 -28.25 -11.24
C GLY A 39 -17.45 -27.53 -12.22
N VAL A 40 -17.97 -27.34 -13.44
CA VAL A 40 -17.15 -26.93 -14.60
C VAL A 40 -16.58 -25.51 -14.46
N ASP A 41 -17.30 -24.61 -13.78
CA ASP A 41 -16.85 -23.22 -13.62
C ASP A 41 -15.76 -23.08 -12.56
N GLU A 42 -15.91 -23.71 -11.39
CA GLU A 42 -14.88 -23.62 -10.35
C GLU A 42 -13.59 -24.33 -10.77
N ILE A 43 -13.70 -25.49 -11.41
CA ILE A 43 -12.54 -26.21 -11.95
C ILE A 43 -11.84 -25.36 -13.02
N GLY A 44 -12.61 -24.67 -13.88
CA GLY A 44 -12.08 -23.74 -14.86
C GLY A 44 -11.32 -22.57 -14.22
N ALA A 45 -11.95 -21.89 -13.25
CA ALA A 45 -11.35 -20.77 -12.53
C ALA A 45 -10.07 -21.17 -11.78
N TRP A 46 -10.05 -22.37 -11.20
CA TRP A 46 -8.87 -22.93 -10.56
C TRP A 46 -7.75 -23.21 -11.55
N ARG A 47 -8.05 -23.81 -12.70
CA ARG A 47 -7.05 -24.08 -13.73
C ARG A 47 -6.40 -22.78 -14.26
N GLU A 48 -7.21 -21.75 -14.50
CA GLU A 48 -6.69 -20.44 -14.91
C GLU A 48 -5.80 -19.82 -13.81
N ALA A 49 -6.20 -19.94 -12.55
CA ALA A 49 -5.39 -19.49 -11.42
C ALA A 49 -4.07 -20.27 -11.29
N ASP A 50 -4.06 -21.58 -11.56
CA ASP A 50 -2.84 -22.39 -11.58
C ASP A 50 -1.91 -22.01 -12.74
N GLU A 51 -2.47 -21.68 -13.89
CA GLU A 51 -1.71 -21.18 -15.05
C GLU A 51 -1.08 -19.80 -14.76
N ASP A 52 -1.84 -18.87 -14.17
CA ASP A 52 -1.32 -17.57 -13.74
C ASP A 52 -0.28 -17.71 -12.62
N GLU A 53 -0.49 -18.60 -11.64
CA GLU A 53 0.49 -18.85 -10.57
C GLU A 53 1.83 -19.37 -11.12
N ARG A 54 1.81 -20.27 -12.11
CA ARG A 54 3.04 -20.74 -12.78
C ARG A 54 3.82 -19.61 -13.44
N ALA A 55 3.12 -18.67 -14.08
CA ALA A 55 3.75 -17.49 -14.65
C ALA A 55 4.27 -16.54 -13.56
N LEU A 56 3.47 -16.31 -12.52
CA LEU A 56 3.79 -15.46 -11.37
C LEU A 56 5.07 -15.90 -10.68
N ALA A 57 5.22 -17.20 -10.39
CA ALA A 57 6.39 -17.73 -9.67
C ALA A 57 7.73 -17.39 -10.34
N ASN A 58 7.72 -17.19 -11.66
CA ASN A 58 8.89 -16.84 -12.47
C ASN A 58 8.97 -15.35 -12.82
N ALA A 59 8.01 -14.54 -12.38
CA ALA A 59 7.95 -13.13 -12.74
C ALA A 59 9.11 -12.34 -12.10
N PRO A 60 9.66 -11.33 -12.79
CA PRO A 60 10.76 -10.50 -12.28
C PRO A 60 10.33 -9.62 -11.09
N GLU A 61 9.03 -9.34 -10.95
CA GLU A 61 8.49 -8.55 -9.85
C GLU A 61 8.42 -9.32 -8.53
N VAL A 62 8.53 -10.66 -8.53
CA VAL A 62 8.49 -11.44 -7.29
C VAL A 62 9.73 -11.18 -6.45
N ILE A 63 9.50 -10.73 -5.22
CA ILE A 63 10.53 -10.63 -4.18
C ILE A 63 10.76 -12.04 -3.61
N ARG A 64 11.94 -12.61 -3.88
CA ARG A 64 12.33 -13.97 -3.46
C ARG A 64 13.07 -14.01 -2.12
N ASP A 65 12.97 -12.95 -1.34
CA ASP A 65 13.58 -12.86 -0.02
C ASP A 65 12.79 -13.70 0.99
N GLU A 66 13.43 -14.78 1.46
CA GLU A 66 12.80 -15.75 2.37
C GLU A 66 12.39 -15.10 3.70
N ALA A 67 13.16 -14.12 4.18
CA ALA A 67 12.86 -13.42 5.42
C ALA A 67 11.57 -12.60 5.33
N LEU A 68 11.42 -11.76 4.29
CA LEU A 68 10.21 -10.99 4.06
C LEU A 68 9.00 -11.89 3.77
N ASN A 69 9.17 -12.91 2.93
CA ASN A 69 8.08 -13.83 2.59
C ASN A 69 7.62 -14.64 3.81
N GLY A 70 8.56 -15.14 4.61
CA GLY A 70 8.27 -15.83 5.87
C GLY A 70 7.57 -14.91 6.88
N TYR A 71 8.00 -13.65 6.96
CA TYR A 71 7.37 -12.65 7.83
C TYR A 71 5.91 -12.36 7.44
N VAL A 72 5.65 -12.04 6.17
CA VAL A 72 4.28 -11.77 5.68
C VAL A 72 3.37 -12.99 5.88
N ARG A 73 3.89 -14.21 5.63
CA ARG A 73 3.16 -15.45 5.94
C ARG A 73 2.89 -15.62 7.42
N GLY A 74 3.85 -15.26 8.27
CA GLY A 74 3.69 -15.26 9.74
C GLY A 74 2.53 -14.37 10.18
N VAL A 75 2.43 -13.15 9.63
CA VAL A 75 1.33 -12.22 9.91
C VAL A 75 -0.01 -12.80 9.48
N LEU A 76 -0.13 -13.33 8.25
CA LEU A 76 -1.36 -14.00 7.82
C LEU A 76 -1.75 -15.13 8.78
N CYS A 77 -0.80 -16.01 9.13
CA CYS A 77 -1.04 -17.12 10.05
C CYS A 77 -1.47 -16.65 11.45
N ALA A 78 -0.92 -15.55 11.95
CA ALA A 78 -1.32 -14.95 13.23
C ALA A 78 -2.73 -14.33 13.17
N THR A 79 -3.16 -13.86 11.99
CA THR A 79 -4.51 -13.34 11.77
C THR A 79 -5.55 -14.45 11.59
N VAL A 80 -5.41 -15.29 10.56
CA VAL A 80 -6.46 -16.25 10.18
C VAL A 80 -6.35 -17.60 10.87
N GLY A 81 -5.25 -17.86 11.59
CA GLY A 81 -4.95 -19.14 12.21
C GLY A 81 -4.22 -20.11 11.28
N LYS A 82 -3.52 -21.09 11.87
CA LYS A 82 -2.60 -22.00 11.16
C LYS A 82 -3.29 -22.82 10.07
N ASP A 83 -4.46 -23.39 10.36
CA ASP A 83 -5.16 -24.28 9.43
C ASP A 83 -5.62 -23.52 8.17
N ARG A 84 -6.15 -22.31 8.33
CA ARG A 84 -6.52 -21.41 7.24
C ARG A 84 -5.31 -20.95 6.45
N CYS A 85 -4.27 -20.51 7.15
CA CYS A 85 -3.02 -20.04 6.54
C CYS A 85 -2.35 -21.11 5.67
N ALA A 86 -2.45 -22.39 6.05
CA ALA A 86 -1.91 -23.51 5.29
C ALA A 86 -2.53 -23.66 3.89
N ALA A 87 -3.74 -23.14 3.66
CA ALA A 87 -4.39 -23.13 2.35
C ALA A 87 -3.82 -22.08 1.38
N THR A 88 -2.88 -21.25 1.84
CA THR A 88 -2.39 -20.08 1.08
C THR A 88 -0.94 -20.22 0.63
N ARG A 89 -0.66 -19.68 -0.55
CA ARG A 89 0.69 -19.50 -1.10
C ARG A 89 0.90 -18.01 -1.36
N ILE A 90 1.80 -17.38 -0.60
CA ILE A 90 2.02 -15.93 -0.64
C ILE A 90 3.15 -15.59 -1.59
N TYR A 91 2.92 -14.61 -2.45
CA TYR A 91 3.91 -13.99 -3.31
C TYR A 91 3.95 -12.49 -3.02
N VAL A 92 5.08 -12.01 -2.51
CA VAL A 92 5.31 -10.57 -2.36
C VAL A 92 5.85 -10.01 -3.68
N LEU A 93 5.21 -8.97 -4.20
CA LEU A 93 5.53 -8.37 -5.49
C LEU A 93 6.08 -6.96 -5.31
N ARG A 94 7.22 -6.65 -5.93
CA ARG A 94 7.79 -5.30 -6.00
C ARG A 94 6.98 -4.44 -6.97
N VAL A 95 5.84 -3.98 -6.48
CA VAL A 95 4.86 -3.18 -7.21
C VAL A 95 4.42 -2.06 -6.26
N PRO A 96 4.74 -0.78 -6.53
CA PRO A 96 4.53 0.33 -5.60
C PRO A 96 3.07 0.77 -5.46
N VAL A 97 2.14 -0.12 -5.76
CA VAL A 97 0.70 0.14 -5.68
C VAL A 97 0.15 -0.48 -4.40
N PHE A 98 -0.70 0.26 -3.68
CA PHE A 98 -1.47 -0.29 -2.56
C PHE A 98 -2.40 -1.38 -3.09
N ASN A 99 -2.03 -2.65 -2.90
CA ASN A 99 -2.87 -3.78 -3.27
C ASN A 99 -2.50 -5.10 -2.57
N ALA A 100 -3.49 -5.95 -2.38
CA ALA A 100 -3.35 -7.38 -2.19
C ALA A 100 -4.51 -8.07 -2.91
N SER A 101 -4.33 -9.34 -3.29
CA SER A 101 -5.41 -10.09 -3.92
C SER A 101 -5.25 -11.57 -3.66
N MET A 102 -6.36 -12.30 -3.66
CA MET A 102 -6.35 -13.75 -3.54
C MET A 102 -7.06 -14.44 -4.72
N SER A 103 -6.40 -15.43 -5.29
CA SER A 103 -6.94 -16.26 -6.38
C SER A 103 -7.73 -17.46 -5.84
N PRO A 104 -8.65 -18.03 -6.66
CA PRO A 104 -9.44 -19.19 -6.27
C PRO A 104 -8.65 -20.40 -5.78
N ASN A 105 -7.43 -20.60 -6.26
CA ASN A 105 -6.58 -21.75 -5.92
C ASN A 105 -5.75 -21.55 -4.62
N GLY A 106 -5.89 -20.41 -3.94
CA GLY A 106 -5.14 -20.09 -2.72
C GLY A 106 -3.88 -19.24 -2.92
N THR A 107 -3.60 -18.77 -4.15
CA THR A 107 -2.50 -17.85 -4.42
C THR A 107 -2.82 -16.45 -3.91
N MET A 108 -2.06 -15.94 -2.96
CA MET A 108 -2.16 -14.58 -2.43
C MET A 108 -1.01 -13.72 -2.97
N ARG A 109 -1.34 -12.57 -3.55
CA ARG A 109 -0.36 -11.57 -4.00
C ARG A 109 -0.39 -10.40 -3.04
N VAL A 110 0.79 -9.96 -2.58
CA VAL A 110 0.96 -8.84 -1.64
C VAL A 110 1.91 -7.84 -2.27
N TYR A 111 1.47 -6.60 -2.48
CA TYR A 111 2.26 -5.64 -3.27
C TYR A 111 3.12 -4.81 -2.32
N SER A 112 4.33 -4.43 -2.74
CA SER A 112 5.21 -3.60 -1.92
C SER A 112 4.60 -2.24 -1.57
N GLY A 113 3.73 -1.70 -2.42
CA GLY A 113 2.97 -0.50 -2.11
C GLY A 113 1.98 -0.66 -0.96
N LEU A 114 1.43 -1.87 -0.74
CA LEU A 114 0.67 -2.18 0.48
C LEU A 114 1.60 -2.17 1.70
N LEU A 115 2.73 -2.86 1.60
CA LEU A 115 3.69 -2.96 2.70
C LEU A 115 4.30 -1.59 3.08
N LEU A 116 4.39 -0.64 2.16
CA LEU A 116 4.86 0.71 2.46
C LEU A 116 3.84 1.54 3.27
N ARG A 117 2.55 1.21 3.19
CA ARG A 117 1.44 2.03 3.72
C ARG A 117 0.94 1.56 5.08
N VAL A 118 0.93 0.25 5.32
CA VAL A 118 0.54 -0.30 6.63
C VAL A 118 1.66 -0.09 7.66
N ARG A 119 1.28 0.09 8.92
CA ARG A 119 2.18 0.49 10.02
C ARG A 119 2.68 -0.63 10.90
N ASN A 120 1.91 -1.71 10.95
CA ASN A 120 2.08 -2.75 11.93
C ASN A 120 1.46 -4.06 11.43
N GLU A 121 1.66 -5.14 12.18
CA GLU A 121 1.13 -6.47 11.84
C GLU A 121 -0.40 -6.49 11.87
N ALA A 122 -1.05 -5.72 12.73
CA ALA A 122 -2.50 -5.66 12.83
C ALA A 122 -3.15 -5.03 11.58
N GLU A 123 -2.58 -3.95 11.04
CA GLU A 123 -3.00 -3.32 9.80
C GLU A 123 -2.75 -4.23 8.58
N LEU A 124 -1.58 -4.87 8.51
CA LEU A 124 -1.31 -5.87 7.46
C LEU A 124 -2.30 -7.04 7.57
N GLY A 125 -2.49 -7.56 8.79
CA GLY A 125 -3.43 -8.63 9.09
C GLY A 125 -4.86 -8.29 8.69
N ALA A 126 -5.31 -7.05 8.90
CA ALA A 126 -6.64 -6.60 8.46
C ALA A 126 -6.85 -6.80 6.95
N ILE A 127 -5.87 -6.39 6.14
CA ILE A 127 -5.93 -6.52 4.68
C ILE A 127 -5.79 -8.00 4.26
N LEU A 128 -4.82 -8.73 4.81
CA LEU A 128 -4.64 -10.15 4.47
C LEU A 128 -5.84 -11.02 4.89
N GLY A 129 -6.45 -10.71 6.03
CA GLY A 129 -7.67 -11.36 6.51
C GLY A 129 -8.89 -11.04 5.64
N HIS A 130 -9.01 -9.79 5.16
CA HIS A 130 -10.05 -9.41 4.19
C HIS A 130 -9.89 -10.19 2.87
N GLU A 131 -8.68 -10.26 2.31
CA GLU A 131 -8.40 -11.06 1.11
C GLU A 131 -8.68 -12.55 1.32
N PHE A 132 -8.32 -13.08 2.48
CA PHE A 132 -8.65 -14.45 2.86
C PHE A 132 -10.17 -14.65 2.96
N GLY A 133 -10.92 -13.64 3.43
CA GLY A 133 -12.37 -13.66 3.45
C GLY A 133 -12.98 -13.82 2.06
N HIS A 134 -12.47 -13.11 1.04
CA HIS A 134 -12.88 -13.30 -0.35
C HIS A 134 -12.64 -14.73 -0.85
N PHE A 135 -11.50 -15.31 -0.47
CA PHE A 135 -11.16 -16.70 -0.81
C PHE A 135 -12.05 -17.71 -0.08
N GLU A 136 -12.22 -17.59 1.24
CA GLU A 136 -13.03 -18.51 2.05
C GLU A 136 -14.50 -18.49 1.60
N ARG A 137 -15.00 -17.35 1.13
CA ARG A 137 -16.36 -17.19 0.57
C ARG A 137 -16.47 -17.44 -0.92
N ARG A 138 -15.35 -17.72 -1.61
CA ARG A 138 -15.31 -17.99 -3.06
C ARG A 138 -15.91 -16.85 -3.91
N HIS A 139 -15.74 -15.60 -3.48
CA HIS A 139 -16.33 -14.44 -4.14
C HIS A 139 -15.88 -14.27 -5.61
N SER A 140 -14.67 -14.72 -5.94
CA SER A 140 -14.12 -14.68 -7.30
C SER A 140 -14.89 -15.55 -8.29
N LEU A 141 -15.60 -16.58 -7.81
CA LEU A 141 -16.33 -17.53 -8.66
C LEU A 141 -17.53 -16.89 -9.35
N GLU A 142 -18.32 -16.10 -8.63
CA GLU A 142 -19.50 -15.44 -9.22
C GLU A 142 -19.11 -14.57 -10.42
N ARG A 143 -17.97 -13.90 -10.31
CA ARG A 143 -17.41 -13.11 -11.39
C ARG A 143 -16.90 -13.98 -12.52
N PHE A 144 -16.15 -15.05 -12.24
CA PHE A 144 -15.67 -15.95 -13.28
C PHE A 144 -16.83 -16.49 -14.12
N LYS A 145 -17.93 -16.88 -13.45
CA LYS A 145 -19.18 -17.27 -14.11
C LYS A 145 -19.72 -16.14 -15.00
N ALA A 146 -19.81 -14.91 -14.47
CA ALA A 146 -20.26 -13.74 -15.23
C ALA A 146 -19.38 -13.46 -16.48
N GLN A 147 -18.05 -13.56 -16.36
CA GLN A 147 -17.10 -13.40 -17.47
C GLN A 147 -17.24 -14.49 -18.52
N ARG A 148 -17.46 -15.75 -18.10
CA ARG A 148 -17.65 -16.87 -19.03
C ARG A 148 -18.98 -16.78 -19.77
N THR A 149 -20.03 -16.31 -19.10
CA THR A 149 -21.35 -16.10 -19.73
C THR A 149 -21.40 -14.84 -20.60
N GLY A 150 -20.55 -13.84 -20.31
CA GLY A 150 -20.37 -12.63 -21.09
C GLY A 150 -19.27 -12.83 -22.14
N THR A 151 -19.59 -13.52 -23.24
CA THR A 151 -18.70 -13.63 -24.41
C THR A 151 -18.46 -12.26 -25.02
N ASP A 152 -17.44 -11.55 -24.54
CA ASP A 152 -16.88 -10.41 -25.25
C ASP A 152 -15.53 -10.84 -25.82
N LEU A 153 -15.57 -11.37 -27.05
CA LEU A 153 -14.41 -11.82 -27.82
C LEU A 153 -13.31 -10.74 -27.89
N LEU A 154 -13.70 -9.46 -27.78
CA LEU A 154 -12.84 -8.29 -27.67
C LEU A 154 -12.03 -8.22 -26.37
N SER A 155 -12.60 -8.66 -25.24
CA SER A 155 -11.92 -8.69 -23.93
C SER A 155 -10.81 -9.75 -23.92
N TRP A 156 -11.04 -10.91 -24.54
CA TRP A 156 -10.03 -11.94 -24.71
C TRP A 156 -8.89 -11.51 -25.65
N ALA A 157 -9.19 -10.75 -26.70
CA ALA A 157 -8.16 -10.19 -27.58
C ALA A 157 -7.22 -9.21 -26.85
N ALA A 158 -7.75 -8.40 -25.93
CA ALA A 158 -6.95 -7.50 -25.09
C ALA A 158 -6.06 -8.26 -24.09
N VAL A 159 -6.58 -9.32 -23.48
CA VAL A 159 -5.80 -10.22 -22.60
C VAL A 159 -4.67 -10.89 -23.38
N LEU A 160 -4.96 -11.49 -24.53
CA LEU A 160 -3.95 -12.15 -25.38
C LEU A 160 -2.90 -11.16 -25.91
N ALA A 161 -3.31 -9.93 -26.28
CA ALA A 161 -2.38 -8.88 -26.70
C ALA A 161 -1.46 -8.41 -25.56
N SER A 162 -1.95 -8.39 -24.31
CA SER A 162 -1.17 -8.03 -23.12
C SER A 162 -0.11 -9.08 -22.73
N MET A 163 -0.24 -10.31 -23.26
CA MET A 163 0.68 -11.43 -23.02
C MET A 163 1.78 -11.55 -24.10
N ALA A 164 1.79 -10.68 -25.11
CA ALA A 164 2.77 -10.72 -26.19
C ALA A 164 4.17 -10.21 -25.75
N PRO A 165 5.28 -10.91 -26.11
CA PRO A 165 6.64 -10.48 -25.79
C PRO A 165 6.98 -9.22 -26.61
N GLY A 166 7.06 -8.07 -25.95
CA GLY A 166 7.39 -6.78 -26.58
C GLY A 166 6.49 -5.61 -26.18
N TYR A 167 5.33 -5.85 -25.57
CA TYR A 167 4.47 -4.77 -25.07
C TYR A 167 5.03 -4.10 -23.79
N GLN A 168 5.92 -4.79 -23.09
CA GLN A 168 6.52 -4.38 -21.81
C GLN A 168 7.46 -3.16 -21.91
N THR A 169 7.90 -2.78 -23.11
CA THR A 169 8.87 -1.67 -23.30
C THR A 169 8.22 -0.34 -23.67
N ARG A 170 6.92 -0.31 -23.99
CA ARG A 170 6.25 0.89 -24.54
C ARG A 170 5.16 1.48 -23.64
N ALA A 171 4.61 0.70 -22.71
CA ALA A 171 3.70 1.20 -21.69
C ALA A 171 4.49 1.34 -20.38
N GLY A 172 4.61 2.57 -19.87
CA GLY A 172 5.09 2.80 -18.51
C GLY A 172 4.28 1.95 -17.52
N TYR A 173 4.87 1.67 -16.36
CA TYR A 173 4.36 0.81 -15.29
C TYR A 173 2.89 1.01 -14.85
N ASN A 174 2.15 1.96 -15.41
CA ASN A 174 0.85 2.42 -14.93
C ASN A 174 -0.41 1.81 -15.56
N ASP A 175 -0.48 1.40 -16.85
CA ASP A 175 -1.83 1.48 -17.48
C ASP A 175 -2.57 0.19 -17.88
N MET A 176 -1.92 -0.94 -18.18
CA MET A 176 -2.67 -2.08 -18.76
C MET A 176 -2.64 -3.37 -17.93
N ARG A 177 -1.48 -3.84 -17.47
CA ARG A 177 -1.43 -5.12 -16.72
C ARG A 177 -2.13 -4.99 -15.36
N TRP A 178 -1.93 -3.88 -14.65
CA TRP A 178 -2.56 -3.64 -13.34
C TRP A 178 -4.02 -3.19 -13.44
N SER A 179 -4.40 -2.47 -14.51
CA SER A 179 -5.80 -2.14 -14.75
C SER A 179 -6.61 -3.38 -15.09
N VAL A 180 -6.04 -4.35 -15.81
CA VAL A 180 -6.65 -5.67 -16.02
C VAL A 180 -6.79 -6.41 -14.69
N TYR A 181 -5.76 -6.54 -13.85
CA TYR A 181 -5.92 -7.20 -12.54
C TYR A 181 -6.93 -6.48 -11.63
N GLY A 182 -6.91 -5.15 -11.52
CA GLY A 182 -7.92 -4.40 -10.76
C GLY A 182 -9.33 -4.59 -11.34
N GLN A 183 -9.45 -4.63 -12.67
CA GLN A 183 -10.68 -4.99 -13.36
C GLN A 183 -11.05 -6.46 -13.23
N LEU A 184 -10.15 -7.38 -12.85
CA LEU A 184 -10.42 -8.80 -12.59
C LEU A 184 -10.86 -9.07 -11.14
N TYR A 185 -10.56 -8.18 -10.19
CA TYR A 185 -10.87 -8.37 -8.76
C TYR A 185 -11.91 -7.40 -8.18
N ARG A 186 -12.63 -6.60 -8.99
CA ARG A 186 -13.89 -5.94 -8.56
C ARG A 186 -14.94 -6.92 -8.02
N TYR A 187 -15.35 -6.71 -6.77
CA TYR A 187 -16.44 -7.44 -6.10
C TYR A 187 -17.69 -6.58 -5.87
N LYS A 188 -18.82 -7.23 -5.57
CA LYS A 188 -20.07 -6.57 -5.21
C LYS A 188 -19.98 -6.01 -3.78
N ARG A 189 -20.81 -4.99 -3.48
CA ARG A 189 -20.88 -4.38 -2.14
C ARG A 189 -21.13 -5.39 -1.00
N ASP A 190 -21.99 -6.38 -1.23
CA ASP A 190 -22.27 -7.39 -0.20
C ASP A 190 -21.09 -8.35 0.03
N GLN A 191 -20.31 -8.64 -1.03
CA GLN A 191 -19.09 -9.44 -0.95
C GLN A 191 -17.99 -8.70 -0.18
N GLU A 192 -17.83 -7.39 -0.43
CA GLU A 192 -16.92 -6.53 0.35
C GLU A 192 -17.32 -6.50 1.83
N ARG A 193 -18.62 -6.33 2.13
CA ARG A 193 -19.12 -6.34 3.51
C ARG A 193 -18.86 -7.68 4.19
N GLU A 194 -19.09 -8.79 3.51
CA GLU A 194 -18.83 -10.13 4.06
C GLU A 194 -17.33 -10.35 4.30
N ALA A 195 -16.47 -9.94 3.38
CA ALA A 195 -15.03 -10.02 3.54
C ALA A 195 -14.50 -9.11 4.66
N ASP A 196 -15.07 -7.91 4.84
CA ASP A 196 -14.78 -7.02 5.96
C ASP A 196 -15.18 -7.63 7.30
N LEU A 197 -16.38 -8.22 7.39
CA LEU A 197 -16.84 -8.89 8.60
C LEU A 197 -15.97 -10.08 8.96
N LEU A 198 -15.55 -10.89 7.98
CA LEU A 198 -14.62 -12.00 8.21
C LEU A 198 -13.23 -11.50 8.62
N GLY A 199 -12.67 -10.56 7.86
CA GLY A 199 -11.37 -9.95 8.12
C GLY A 199 -11.26 -9.42 9.55
N LEU A 200 -12.25 -8.64 9.96
CA LEU A 200 -12.34 -8.12 11.31
C LEU A 200 -12.67 -9.20 12.35
N GLY A 201 -13.47 -10.21 11.98
CA GLY A 201 -13.74 -11.37 12.82
C GLY A 201 -12.47 -12.16 13.17
N TYR A 202 -11.56 -12.35 12.21
CA TYR A 202 -10.25 -12.97 12.47
C TYR A 202 -9.43 -12.15 13.47
N LEU A 203 -9.37 -10.82 13.31
CA LEU A 203 -8.66 -9.95 14.24
C LEU A 203 -9.30 -9.93 15.63
N ASN A 204 -10.63 -9.87 15.71
CA ASN A 204 -11.38 -9.92 16.97
C ASN A 204 -11.08 -11.20 17.75
N ALA A 205 -11.00 -12.35 17.05
CA ALA A 205 -10.67 -13.65 17.63
C ALA A 205 -9.16 -13.88 17.85
N GLY A 206 -8.30 -13.07 17.23
CA GLY A 206 -6.85 -13.21 17.25
C GLY A 206 -6.17 -12.43 18.38
N MET A 207 -4.83 -12.32 18.28
CA MET A 207 -4.00 -11.61 19.25
C MET A 207 -3.63 -10.19 18.83
N LEU A 208 -3.92 -9.80 17.59
CA LEU A 208 -3.63 -8.47 17.06
C LEU A 208 -4.76 -7.49 17.41
N ARG A 209 -4.43 -6.21 17.51
CA ARG A 209 -5.38 -5.13 17.81
C ARG A 209 -6.41 -4.94 16.67
N PRO A 210 -7.71 -5.20 16.88
CA PRO A 210 -8.72 -5.12 15.81
C PRO A 210 -9.02 -3.68 15.34
N GLN A 211 -8.78 -2.67 16.19
CA GLN A 211 -8.96 -1.25 15.86
C GLN A 211 -8.09 -0.79 14.68
N ALA A 212 -6.98 -1.51 14.42
CA ALA A 212 -6.07 -1.23 13.32
C ALA A 212 -6.74 -1.34 11.94
N ALA A 213 -7.77 -2.18 11.78
CA ALA A 213 -8.49 -2.33 10.51
C ALA A 213 -9.08 -1.00 10.01
N ALA A 214 -9.62 -0.18 10.93
CA ALA A 214 -10.13 1.14 10.60
C ALA A 214 -9.01 2.16 10.30
N SER A 215 -7.82 1.99 10.89
CA SER A 215 -6.67 2.88 10.65
C SER A 215 -6.18 2.80 9.21
N VAL A 216 -6.16 1.61 8.61
CA VAL A 216 -5.73 1.42 7.20
C VAL A 216 -6.52 2.35 6.27
N TRP A 217 -7.85 2.35 6.42
CA TRP A 217 -8.72 3.17 5.57
C TRP A 217 -8.55 4.66 5.80
N ARG A 218 -8.39 5.09 7.06
CA ARG A 218 -8.10 6.50 7.37
C ARG A 218 -6.80 6.95 6.73
N ASN A 219 -5.75 6.13 6.79
CA ASN A 219 -4.44 6.45 6.23
C ASN A 219 -4.48 6.54 4.70
N VAL A 220 -5.13 5.59 4.03
CA VAL A 220 -5.29 5.61 2.56
C VAL A 220 -6.10 6.83 2.11
N MET A 221 -7.16 7.19 2.84
CA MET A 221 -7.94 8.40 2.53
C MET A 221 -7.13 9.68 2.72
N ALA A 222 -6.36 9.78 3.80
CA ALA A 222 -5.51 10.94 4.06
C ALA A 222 -4.39 11.08 3.01
N GLU A 223 -3.82 9.97 2.54
CA GLU A 223 -2.88 9.96 1.40
C GLU A 223 -3.55 10.47 0.12
N ALA A 224 -4.77 10.01 -0.19
CA ALA A 224 -5.55 10.46 -1.35
C ALA A 224 -5.80 11.96 -1.33
N GLU A 225 -6.13 12.48 -0.15
CA GLU A 225 -6.36 13.89 0.08
C GLU A 225 -5.05 14.69 -0.09
N ALA A 226 -3.93 14.21 0.44
CA ALA A 226 -2.62 14.83 0.28
C ALA A 226 -2.19 14.90 -1.20
N SER A 227 -2.35 13.79 -1.94
CA SER A 227 -2.14 13.76 -3.40
C SER A 227 -2.98 14.82 -4.12
N SER A 228 -4.27 14.89 -3.79
CA SER A 228 -5.21 15.77 -4.48
C SER A 228 -4.94 17.25 -4.16
N ARG A 229 -4.63 17.57 -2.91
CA ARG A 229 -4.19 18.91 -2.50
C ARG A 229 -2.92 19.33 -3.24
N ALA A 230 -1.92 18.45 -3.35
CA ALA A 230 -0.68 18.77 -4.07
C ALA A 230 -0.89 19.00 -5.58
N ARG A 231 -1.93 18.39 -6.17
CA ARG A 231 -2.33 18.60 -7.58
C ARG A 231 -3.29 19.77 -7.78
N GLY A 232 -3.68 20.48 -6.72
CA GLY A 232 -4.66 21.56 -6.79
C GLY A 232 -6.09 21.09 -7.11
N LEU A 233 -6.40 19.82 -6.83
CA LEU A 233 -7.74 19.25 -7.03
C LEU A 233 -8.63 19.54 -5.82
N SER A 234 -9.89 19.87 -6.08
CA SER A 234 -10.87 20.21 -5.03
C SER A 234 -11.44 19.00 -4.29
N LYS A 235 -11.30 17.78 -4.85
CA LYS A 235 -11.78 16.54 -4.23
C LYS A 235 -10.77 15.40 -4.41
N PRO A 236 -10.62 14.53 -3.40
CA PRO A 236 -9.84 13.33 -3.53
C PRO A 236 -10.43 12.37 -4.56
N ARG A 237 -9.54 11.79 -5.37
CA ARG A 237 -9.87 10.71 -6.30
C ARG A 237 -9.56 9.36 -5.69
N TYR A 238 -10.51 8.83 -4.94
CA TYR A 238 -10.37 7.53 -4.28
C TYR A 238 -10.29 6.34 -5.27
N ASP A 239 -10.73 6.54 -6.51
CA ASP A 239 -10.70 5.56 -7.60
C ASP A 239 -9.29 5.26 -8.16
N LEU A 240 -8.29 6.08 -7.81
CA LEU A 240 -6.93 5.97 -8.35
C LEU A 240 -6.04 4.93 -7.65
N PHE A 241 -6.42 4.42 -6.48
CA PHE A 241 -5.69 3.32 -5.85
C PHE A 241 -6.16 2.00 -6.46
N ALA A 242 -5.24 1.11 -6.88
CA ALA A 242 -5.68 -0.14 -7.50
C ALA A 242 -6.48 -1.02 -6.54
N PHE A 243 -6.14 -1.04 -5.24
CA PHE A 243 -7.00 -1.67 -4.24
C PHE A 243 -8.39 -1.05 -4.24
N SER A 244 -8.53 0.28 -4.29
CA SER A 244 -9.84 0.95 -4.39
C SER A 244 -10.59 0.68 -5.69
N ALA A 245 -9.84 0.43 -6.76
CA ALA A 245 -10.41 0.06 -8.05
C ALA A 245 -10.98 -1.37 -8.01
N SER A 246 -10.40 -2.30 -7.26
CA SER A 246 -10.97 -3.63 -6.98
C SER A 246 -11.95 -3.65 -5.79
N HIS A 247 -11.77 -2.77 -4.80
CA HIS A 247 -12.47 -2.72 -3.50
C HIS A 247 -12.69 -1.26 -3.06
N PRO A 248 -13.76 -0.58 -3.51
CA PRO A 248 -13.95 0.85 -3.24
C PRO A 248 -13.93 1.18 -1.73
N PRO A 249 -13.09 2.13 -1.28
CA PRO A 249 -13.15 2.62 0.09
C PRO A 249 -14.39 3.49 0.25
N ASP A 250 -15.24 3.12 1.21
CA ASP A 250 -16.31 3.99 1.69
C ASP A 250 -15.84 4.65 3.00
N VAL A 251 -16.12 5.93 3.20
CA VAL A 251 -15.97 6.59 4.51
C VAL A 251 -16.71 5.80 5.59
N GLU A 252 -17.85 5.21 5.22
CA GLU A 252 -18.63 4.30 6.06
C GLU A 252 -17.81 3.07 6.47
N ARG A 253 -16.96 2.52 5.60
CA ARG A 253 -16.17 1.30 5.86
C ARG A 253 -15.25 1.47 7.07
N ALA A 254 -14.52 2.58 7.15
CA ALA A 254 -13.63 2.87 8.27
C ALA A 254 -14.43 3.01 9.59
N ALA A 255 -15.57 3.69 9.54
CA ALA A 255 -16.45 3.87 10.70
C ALA A 255 -17.08 2.55 11.16
N THR A 256 -17.56 1.73 10.22
CA THR A 256 -18.12 0.41 10.47
C THR A 256 -17.07 -0.51 11.09
N MET A 257 -15.86 -0.58 10.55
CA MET A 257 -14.78 -1.38 11.12
C MET A 257 -14.44 -0.94 12.55
N ALA A 258 -14.40 0.37 12.81
CA ALA A 258 -14.16 0.88 14.15
C ALA A 258 -15.28 0.49 15.13
N ALA A 259 -16.54 0.54 14.70
CA ALA A 259 -17.70 0.18 15.52
C ALA A 259 -17.79 -1.33 15.80
N LEU A 260 -17.35 -2.16 14.86
CA LEU A 260 -17.42 -3.63 14.95
C LEU A 260 -16.17 -4.26 15.59
N ALA A 261 -15.10 -3.49 15.79
CA ALA A 261 -13.88 -3.96 16.43
C ALA A 261 -14.14 -4.30 17.90
N ASP A 262 -13.53 -5.40 18.38
CA ASP A 262 -13.66 -5.80 19.78
C ASP A 262 -13.02 -4.76 20.72
N PRO A 263 -13.80 -4.08 21.59
CA PRO A 263 -13.24 -3.12 22.55
C PRO A 263 -12.27 -3.75 23.54
N GLN A 264 -12.41 -5.04 23.86
CA GLN A 264 -11.47 -5.77 24.71
C GLN A 264 -10.13 -6.04 24.01
N GLY A 265 -10.08 -5.89 22.68
CA GLY A 265 -8.88 -6.02 21.89
C GLY A 265 -8.01 -4.76 21.82
N ASP A 266 -8.46 -3.63 22.38
CA ASP A 266 -7.80 -2.34 22.18
C ASP A 266 -6.37 -2.28 22.75
N GLY A 267 -6.11 -2.99 23.84
CA GLY A 267 -4.78 -3.09 24.47
C GLY A 267 -3.88 -4.18 23.90
N ARG A 268 -4.31 -4.91 22.85
CA ARG A 268 -3.50 -5.94 22.23
C ARG A 268 -2.32 -5.31 21.47
N ASP A 269 -1.21 -6.05 21.40
CA ASP A 269 -0.05 -5.67 20.60
C ASP A 269 -0.45 -5.57 19.11
N ASP A 270 -0.03 -4.51 18.45
CA ASP A 270 -0.25 -4.30 17.03
C ASP A 270 0.93 -4.80 16.17
N GLY A 271 2.07 -5.11 16.79
CA GLY A 271 3.27 -5.61 16.12
C GLY A 271 4.07 -4.54 15.37
N ALA A 272 3.94 -3.25 15.72
CA ALA A 272 4.63 -2.15 15.02
C ALA A 272 6.16 -2.32 14.94
N ASP A 273 6.82 -2.68 16.05
CA ASP A 273 8.29 -2.85 16.08
C ASP A 273 8.75 -4.04 15.23
N ARG A 274 8.02 -5.15 15.28
CA ARG A 274 8.31 -6.33 14.44
C ARG A 274 8.17 -5.99 12.96
N TYR A 275 7.12 -5.22 12.63
CA TYR A 275 6.86 -4.74 11.29
C TYR A 275 7.96 -3.82 10.77
N ALA A 276 8.31 -2.79 11.53
CA ALA A 276 9.39 -1.88 11.18
C ALA A 276 10.71 -2.62 10.97
N LYS A 277 11.05 -3.58 11.83
CA LYS A 277 12.27 -4.39 11.71
C LYS A 277 12.27 -5.26 10.47
N ALA A 278 11.16 -5.94 10.17
CA ALA A 278 11.06 -6.81 8.99
C ALA A 278 11.16 -6.02 7.67
N LEU A 279 10.62 -4.79 7.64
CA LEU A 279 10.59 -3.96 6.44
C LEU A 279 11.84 -3.09 6.27
N ALA A 280 12.64 -2.88 7.31
CA ALA A 280 13.82 -2.01 7.28
C ALA A 280 14.78 -2.26 6.09
N PRO A 281 15.11 -3.51 5.70
CA PRO A 281 15.97 -3.77 4.55
C PRO A 281 15.36 -3.34 3.20
N TRP A 282 14.03 -3.35 3.10
CA TRP A 282 13.28 -3.08 1.87
C TRP A 282 12.78 -1.64 1.77
N LEU A 283 12.68 -0.93 2.89
CA LEU A 283 12.16 0.43 2.97
C LEU A 283 12.80 1.40 1.97
N PRO A 284 14.13 1.43 1.76
CA PRO A 284 14.74 2.32 0.76
C PRO A 284 14.23 2.06 -0.66
N THR A 285 14.13 0.78 -1.03
CA THR A 285 13.65 0.35 -2.35
C THR A 285 12.19 0.74 -2.55
N PHE A 286 11.34 0.52 -1.54
CA PHE A 286 9.91 0.84 -1.64
C PHE A 286 9.66 2.35 -1.71
N LEU A 287 10.43 3.15 -0.97
CA LEU A 287 10.37 4.61 -1.04
C LEU A 287 10.82 5.13 -2.41
N ASP A 288 11.90 4.59 -2.97
CA ASP A 288 12.36 4.94 -4.32
C ASP A 288 11.29 4.60 -5.37
N ASP A 289 10.69 3.41 -5.31
CA ASP A 289 9.59 3.03 -6.21
C ASP A 289 8.37 3.95 -6.06
N GLN A 290 8.04 4.36 -4.83
CA GLN A 290 6.95 5.30 -4.53
C GLN A 290 7.22 6.70 -5.09
N ILE A 291 8.43 7.24 -4.92
CA ILE A 291 8.81 8.55 -5.46
C ILE A 291 8.72 8.55 -6.99
N LYS A 292 9.09 7.43 -7.63
CA LYS A 292 8.99 7.24 -9.09
C LYS A 292 7.57 7.22 -9.64
N LEU A 293 6.55 7.04 -8.79
CA LEU A 293 5.15 7.22 -9.21
C LEU A 293 4.82 8.67 -9.55
N ASN A 294 5.71 9.62 -9.23
CA ASN A 294 5.55 11.04 -9.50
C ASN A 294 4.27 11.63 -8.87
N ASP A 295 3.88 11.09 -7.71
CA ASP A 295 2.83 11.65 -6.86
C ASP A 295 3.47 12.32 -5.65
N PHE A 296 3.73 13.63 -5.76
CA PHE A 296 4.40 14.37 -4.71
C PHE A 296 3.61 14.38 -3.40
N GLY A 297 2.30 14.62 -3.46
CA GLY A 297 1.46 14.75 -2.26
C GLY A 297 1.35 13.43 -1.49
N ALA A 298 1.12 12.32 -2.20
CA ALA A 298 1.10 11.01 -1.59
C ALA A 298 2.47 10.63 -1.01
N SER A 299 3.55 10.85 -1.77
CA SER A 299 4.89 10.46 -1.34
C SER A 299 5.37 11.26 -0.13
N ASP A 300 5.12 12.58 -0.09
CA ASP A 300 5.48 13.41 1.07
C ASP A 300 4.67 13.01 2.30
N TYR A 301 3.37 12.75 2.14
CA TYR A 301 2.52 12.24 3.21
C TYR A 301 3.03 10.92 3.78
N LEU A 302 3.36 9.95 2.92
CA LEU A 302 3.87 8.64 3.35
C LEU A 302 5.21 8.76 4.07
N ILE A 303 6.14 9.58 3.56
CA ILE A 303 7.43 9.80 4.22
C ILE A 303 7.24 10.45 5.59
N ALA A 304 6.39 11.48 5.68
CA ALA A 304 6.10 12.15 6.94
C ALA A 304 5.43 11.22 7.96
N MET A 305 4.48 10.41 7.51
CA MET A 305 3.80 9.41 8.32
C MET A 305 4.78 8.33 8.80
N LEU A 306 5.69 7.86 7.94
CA LEU A 306 6.77 6.94 8.34
C LEU A 306 7.70 7.54 9.39
N ALA A 307 7.87 8.86 9.39
CA ALA A 307 8.71 9.60 10.30
C ALA A 307 8.03 10.01 11.62
N GLU A 308 6.74 9.69 11.84
CA GLU A 308 6.02 10.02 13.08
C GLU A 308 6.73 9.54 14.37
N PRO A 309 7.28 8.30 14.43
CA PRO A 309 8.06 7.87 15.59
C PRO A 309 9.41 8.59 15.73
N GLY A 310 9.88 9.23 14.66
CA GLY A 310 11.16 9.90 14.58
C GLY A 310 11.73 9.85 13.17
N TRP A 311 12.37 10.94 12.76
CA TRP A 311 13.07 10.98 11.48
C TRP A 311 14.36 10.16 11.53
N THR A 312 14.55 9.31 10.52
CA THR A 312 15.79 8.57 10.31
C THR A 312 16.59 9.18 9.16
N PRO A 313 17.92 8.96 9.09
CA PRO A 313 18.74 9.41 7.96
C PRO A 313 18.19 8.99 6.60
N ARG A 314 17.62 7.78 6.50
CA ARG A 314 17.03 7.24 5.27
C ARG A 314 15.71 7.91 4.90
N LEU A 315 14.88 8.29 5.87
CA LEU A 315 13.65 9.06 5.61
C LEU A 315 13.98 10.48 5.16
N TRP A 316 15.00 11.10 5.76
CA TRP A 316 15.51 12.39 5.29
C TRP A 316 16.07 12.32 3.87
N LEU A 317 16.84 11.28 3.55
CA LEU A 317 17.33 11.02 2.20
C LEU A 317 16.15 10.92 1.20
N ALA A 318 15.16 10.08 1.50
CA ALA A 318 13.98 9.90 0.64
C ALA A 318 13.20 11.21 0.43
N ARG A 319 13.02 12.02 1.49
CA ARG A 319 12.37 13.32 1.36
C ARG A 319 13.19 14.30 0.52
N GLY A 320 14.51 14.30 0.69
CA GLY A 320 15.43 15.06 -0.17
C GLY A 320 15.27 14.69 -1.64
N ASP A 321 15.22 13.39 -1.96
CA ASP A 321 15.02 12.90 -3.32
C ASP A 321 13.67 13.33 -3.89
N LEU A 322 12.60 13.23 -3.09
CA LEU A 322 11.26 13.67 -3.50
C LEU A 322 11.20 15.17 -3.86
N TYR A 323 11.85 16.03 -3.08
CA TYR A 323 11.87 17.46 -3.38
C TYR A 323 12.80 17.77 -4.57
N ARG A 324 13.96 17.09 -4.64
CA ARG A 324 14.91 17.27 -5.74
C ARG A 324 14.30 16.90 -7.10
N THR A 325 13.43 15.89 -7.18
CA THR A 325 12.80 15.46 -8.45
C THR A 325 11.87 16.51 -9.05
N ARG A 326 11.26 17.38 -8.22
CA ARG A 326 10.45 18.52 -8.71
C ARG A 326 11.29 19.64 -9.34
N GLY A 327 12.56 19.75 -8.95
CA GLY A 327 13.57 20.52 -9.65
C GLY A 327 13.42 22.05 -9.66
N ASN A 328 12.39 22.64 -9.05
CA ASN A 328 12.28 24.09 -8.92
C ASN A 328 13.20 24.63 -7.80
N PRO A 329 13.63 25.91 -7.85
CA PRO A 329 14.62 26.44 -6.93
C PRO A 329 14.25 26.31 -5.45
N ARG A 330 12.98 26.53 -5.09
CA ARG A 330 12.51 26.42 -3.70
C ARG A 330 12.60 24.98 -3.19
N ASP A 331 12.21 24.01 -4.02
CA ASP A 331 12.29 22.61 -3.65
C ASP A 331 13.75 22.13 -3.54
N LEU A 332 14.67 22.66 -4.36
CA LEU A 332 16.09 22.33 -4.26
C LEU A 332 16.73 22.86 -2.97
N VAL A 333 16.28 24.01 -2.45
CA VAL A 333 16.69 24.51 -1.13
C VAL A 333 16.23 23.55 -0.03
N ASN A 334 14.94 23.16 -0.04
CA ASN A 334 14.40 22.19 0.91
C ASN A 334 15.13 20.83 0.81
N ALA A 335 15.38 20.36 -0.42
CA ALA A 335 16.10 19.11 -0.65
C ALA A 335 17.51 19.14 -0.03
N ALA A 336 18.24 20.26 -0.18
CA ALA A 336 19.55 20.42 0.45
C ALA A 336 19.46 20.35 1.98
N GLU A 337 18.45 20.95 2.60
CA GLU A 337 18.23 20.85 4.05
C GLU A 337 17.93 19.41 4.48
N PHE A 338 17.07 18.69 3.76
CA PHE A 338 16.77 17.29 4.07
C PHE A 338 18.00 16.40 3.91
N TYR A 339 18.78 16.55 2.85
CA TYR A 339 20.03 15.80 2.72
C TYR A 339 21.05 16.17 3.80
N ALA A 340 21.10 17.43 4.24
CA ALA A 340 21.97 17.86 5.35
C ALA A 340 21.60 17.14 6.66
N ASN A 341 20.30 17.01 6.96
CA ASN A 341 19.82 16.21 8.10
C ASN A 341 20.16 14.73 7.94
N ALA A 342 20.06 14.18 6.72
CA ALA A 342 20.44 12.80 6.44
C ALA A 342 21.92 12.52 6.75
N VAL A 343 22.84 13.35 6.24
CA VAL A 343 24.28 13.17 6.48
C VAL A 343 24.70 13.47 7.92
N ALA A 344 23.97 14.34 8.62
CA ALA A 344 24.21 14.60 10.04
C ALA A 344 23.85 13.38 10.91
N GLY A 345 22.81 12.63 10.53
CA GLY A 345 22.43 11.41 11.24
C GLY A 345 23.16 10.15 10.79
N ASP A 346 23.71 10.12 9.57
CA ASP A 346 24.57 9.04 9.06
C ASP A 346 25.59 9.56 8.05
N ALA A 347 26.83 9.77 8.52
CA ALA A 347 27.94 10.27 7.70
C ALA A 347 28.50 9.25 6.68
N ALA A 348 27.99 8.01 6.67
CA ALA A 348 28.31 6.99 5.67
C ALA A 348 27.29 6.95 4.52
N LEU A 349 26.19 7.73 4.60
CA LEU A 349 25.12 7.72 3.61
C LEU A 349 25.52 8.48 2.32
N ALA A 350 26.31 7.82 1.48
CA ALA A 350 26.90 8.40 0.27
C ALA A 350 25.87 9.10 -0.64
N ASP A 351 24.73 8.46 -0.90
CA ASP A 351 23.71 9.01 -1.80
C ASP A 351 23.10 10.33 -1.27
N ALA A 352 23.13 10.57 0.05
CA ALA A 352 22.73 11.85 0.63
C ALA A 352 23.74 12.96 0.33
N TYR A 353 25.04 12.67 0.38
CA TYR A 353 26.07 13.62 -0.05
C TYR A 353 25.96 13.97 -1.54
N ARG A 354 25.64 12.98 -2.37
CA ARG A 354 25.37 13.20 -3.79
C ARG A 354 24.20 14.16 -4.00
N GLY A 355 23.06 13.87 -3.37
CA GLY A 355 21.86 14.71 -3.43
C GLY A 355 22.12 16.13 -2.92
N LEU A 356 22.77 16.24 -1.75
CA LEU A 356 23.16 17.52 -1.12
C LEU A 356 24.01 18.35 -2.07
N GLY A 357 25.06 17.75 -2.62
CA GLY A 357 26.00 18.41 -3.51
C GLY A 357 25.31 18.96 -4.76
N LEU A 358 24.53 18.11 -5.45
CA LEU A 358 23.79 18.51 -6.65
C LEU A 358 22.77 19.63 -6.37
N SER A 359 22.06 19.58 -5.23
CA SER A 359 21.12 20.62 -4.84
C SER A 359 21.81 21.94 -4.52
N LEU A 360 22.92 21.92 -3.77
CA LEU A 360 23.69 23.11 -3.41
C LEU A 360 24.33 23.80 -4.62
N LEU A 361 24.84 23.04 -5.58
CA LEU A 361 25.37 23.59 -6.84
C LEU A 361 24.29 24.39 -7.58
N LYS A 362 23.05 23.88 -7.62
CA LYS A 362 21.93 24.52 -8.33
C LYS A 362 21.29 25.68 -7.57
N THR A 363 21.53 25.80 -6.28
CA THR A 363 20.99 26.88 -5.43
C THR A 363 22.03 27.95 -5.08
N GLY A 364 23.16 27.98 -5.79
CA GLY A 364 24.16 29.05 -5.67
C GLY A 364 25.16 28.88 -4.52
N ARG A 365 25.34 27.65 -4.01
CA ARG A 365 26.33 27.32 -2.96
C ARG A 365 27.41 26.37 -3.49
N PRO A 366 28.22 26.79 -4.50
CA PRO A 366 29.07 25.90 -5.26
C PRO A 366 30.20 25.26 -4.45
N SER A 367 30.82 25.99 -3.51
CA SER A 367 31.92 25.48 -2.69
C SER A 367 31.47 24.32 -1.81
N GLU A 368 30.35 24.50 -1.11
CA GLU A 368 29.75 23.47 -0.25
C GLU A 368 29.23 22.29 -1.08
N GLY A 369 28.62 22.58 -2.23
CA GLY A 369 28.16 21.56 -3.16
C GLY A 369 29.30 20.64 -3.63
N ARG A 370 30.43 21.22 -4.04
CA ARG A 370 31.63 20.45 -4.45
C ARG A 370 32.24 19.66 -3.29
N ALA A 371 32.25 20.21 -2.08
CA ALA A 371 32.73 19.49 -0.90
C ALA A 371 31.88 18.24 -0.62
N ALA A 372 30.55 18.36 -0.70
CA ALA A 372 29.63 17.23 -0.55
C ALA A 372 29.83 16.18 -1.67
N LEU A 373 29.96 16.60 -2.92
CA LEU A 373 30.20 15.66 -4.04
C LEU A 373 31.55 14.94 -3.93
N ARG A 374 32.62 15.60 -3.46
CA ARG A 374 33.89 14.93 -3.17
C ARG A 374 33.74 13.89 -2.07
N ARG A 375 32.97 14.18 -1.02
CA ARG A 375 32.68 13.20 0.04
C ARG A 375 31.91 12.00 -0.50
N TYR A 376 30.94 12.21 -1.40
CA TYR A 376 30.26 11.13 -2.10
C TYR A 376 31.24 10.24 -2.89
N LEU A 377 32.12 10.83 -3.71
CA LEU A 377 33.12 10.09 -4.49
C LEU A 377 34.09 9.31 -3.59
N HIS A 378 34.43 9.84 -2.43
CA HIS A 378 35.26 9.13 -1.46
C HIS A 378 34.54 7.91 -0.84
N LEU A 379 33.25 8.05 -0.52
CA LEU A 379 32.45 6.96 0.05
C LEU A 379 32.06 5.89 -0.98
N LYS A 380 31.94 6.27 -2.26
CA LYS A 380 31.47 5.40 -3.35
C LYS A 380 32.25 5.67 -4.65
N PRO A 381 33.56 5.36 -4.68
CA PRO A 381 34.43 5.68 -5.82
C PRO A 381 34.03 4.97 -7.11
N ASP A 382 33.47 3.76 -7.00
CA ASP A 382 33.06 2.92 -8.13
C ASP A 382 31.59 3.14 -8.54
N ALA A 383 30.97 4.26 -8.11
CA ALA A 383 29.61 4.57 -8.51
C ALA A 383 29.51 4.70 -10.05
N PRO A 384 28.44 4.23 -10.71
CA PRO A 384 28.29 4.31 -12.16
C PRO A 384 28.37 5.74 -12.73
N ASP A 385 28.02 6.74 -11.92
CA ASP A 385 28.05 8.15 -12.26
C ASP A 385 29.24 8.92 -11.65
N ALA A 386 30.21 8.22 -11.03
CA ALA A 386 31.38 8.84 -10.40
C ALA A 386 32.15 9.75 -11.37
N GLY A 387 32.33 9.32 -12.63
CA GLY A 387 33.00 10.14 -13.65
C GLY A 387 32.28 11.45 -13.94
N MET A 388 30.94 11.44 -14.00
CA MET A 388 30.14 12.65 -14.18
C MET A 388 30.23 13.56 -12.95
N ILE A 389 30.15 12.98 -11.75
CA ILE A 389 30.22 13.74 -10.50
C ILE A 389 31.61 14.37 -10.30
N ALA A 390 32.69 13.69 -10.69
CA ALA A 390 34.06 14.21 -10.63
C ALA A 390 34.26 15.46 -11.49
N MET A 391 33.57 15.57 -12.63
CA MET A 391 33.60 16.79 -13.47
C MET A 391 32.95 17.99 -12.76
N LEU A 392 31.93 17.76 -11.93
CA LEU A 392 31.24 18.81 -11.18
C LEU A 392 32.00 19.24 -9.92
N ALA A 393 32.85 18.37 -9.39
CA ALA A 393 33.63 18.57 -8.18
C ALA A 393 35.06 18.03 -8.35
N PRO A 394 35.90 18.72 -9.16
CA PRO A 394 37.28 18.30 -9.37
C PRO A 394 38.04 18.24 -8.04
N ALA A 395 39.07 17.39 -7.98
CA ALA A 395 39.98 17.34 -6.85
C ALA A 395 40.56 18.75 -6.61
N GLU A 396 40.73 19.12 -5.35
CA GLU A 396 41.45 20.34 -5.03
C GLU A 396 42.89 20.20 -5.52
N PRO A 397 43.47 21.26 -6.12
CA PRO A 397 44.85 21.24 -6.51
C PRO A 397 45.70 20.92 -5.27
N VAL A 398 46.58 19.94 -5.39
CA VAL A 398 47.60 19.68 -4.37
C VAL A 398 48.49 20.91 -4.37
N GLU A 399 48.45 21.72 -3.31
CA GLU A 399 49.39 22.82 -3.16
C GLU A 399 50.82 22.24 -3.13
N PRO A 400 51.76 22.83 -3.89
CA PRO A 400 53.09 22.29 -4.13
C PRO A 400 53.98 22.21 -2.88
#